data_AF-A0A2H0CB67-F1
#
_entry.id   AF-A0A2H0CB67-F1
#
_cell.length_a   1.000
_cell.length_b   1.000
_cell.length_c   1.000
_cell.angle_alpha   90.00
_cell.angle_beta   90.00
_cell.angle_gamma   90.00
#
_symmetry.space_group_name_H-M   'P 1'
#
loop_
_entity.id
_entity.type
_entity.pdbx_description
1 polymer ?
#
loop_
_entity_poly.entity_id
_entity_poly.type
_entity_poly.pdbx_seq_one_letter_code
_entity_poly.pdbx_strand_id
1 'polypeptide(L)'
;PIHGSDATLGGNVTYDGGATISGRGVCVGLSANPAVGGTCFSTSGTTGVFTVSATGLTANTLYHYRAYATNSAGNGYTTDDTFTTLALN
;
A
#
# COMPACT_ATOMS: atom_id res chain seq x y z
N PRO A 1 10.07 -18.20 -9.59
CA PRO A 1 8.78 -18.69 -9.06
C PRO A 1 7.71 -17.62 -9.26
N ILE A 2 6.69 -17.93 -10.06
CA ILE A 2 5.57 -17.03 -10.34
C ILE A 2 4.63 -17.03 -9.14
N HIS A 3 4.64 -15.95 -8.35
CA HIS A 3 3.69 -15.77 -7.26
C HIS A 3 2.50 -14.99 -7.79
N GLY A 4 1.52 -15.69 -8.37
CA GLY A 4 0.27 -15.09 -8.89
C GLY A 4 -0.59 -14.40 -7.82
N SER A 5 -0.17 -14.44 -6.56
CA SER A 5 -0.83 -13.85 -5.38
C SER A 5 -0.07 -12.66 -4.78
N ASP A 6 1.05 -12.23 -5.37
CA ASP A 6 1.90 -11.22 -4.75
C ASP A 6 2.17 -10.05 -5.71
N ALA A 7 2.30 -8.84 -5.15
CA ALA A 7 2.64 -7.62 -5.88
C ALA A 7 3.65 -6.78 -5.10
N THR A 8 4.62 -6.19 -5.80
CA THR A 8 5.50 -5.17 -5.22
C THR A 8 4.85 -3.81 -5.42
N LEU A 9 4.40 -3.21 -4.33
CA LEU A 9 3.75 -1.90 -4.32
C LEU A 9 4.61 -0.90 -3.55
N GLY A 10 4.34 0.39 -3.68
CA GLY A 10 5.13 1.40 -3.01
C GLY A 10 4.53 2.79 -3.09
N GLY A 11 5.29 3.74 -2.55
CA GLY A 11 4.93 5.14 -2.56
C GLY A 11 6.13 6.01 -2.24
N ASN A 12 5.92 7.32 -2.25
CA ASN A 12 6.91 8.30 -1.85
C ASN A 12 6.28 9.25 -0.84
N VAL A 13 6.82 9.29 0.38
CA VAL A 13 6.39 10.26 1.39
C VAL A 13 7.25 11.51 1.27
N THR A 14 6.71 12.55 0.63
CA THR A 14 7.44 13.80 0.33
C THR A 14 7.41 14.82 1.46
N TYR A 15 6.42 14.73 2.35
CA TYR A 15 6.25 15.63 3.49
C TYR A 15 5.63 14.87 4.66
N ASP A 16 6.18 15.06 5.85
CA ASP A 16 5.78 14.37 7.08
C ASP A 16 4.76 15.17 7.91
N GLY A 17 4.25 16.30 7.39
CA GLY A 17 3.27 17.11 8.11
C GLY A 17 3.82 17.79 9.36
N GLY A 18 5.15 17.82 9.55
CA GLY A 18 5.79 18.39 10.73
C GLY A 18 5.79 17.48 11.96
N ALA A 19 5.47 16.19 11.80
CA ALA A 19 5.52 15.20 12.87
C ALA A 19 6.14 13.89 12.38
N THR A 20 6.87 13.21 13.27
CA THR A 20 7.49 11.91 12.96
C THR A 20 6.45 10.92 12.44
N ILE A 21 6.77 10.27 11.33
CA ILE A 21 5.95 9.22 10.74
C ILE A 21 6.01 7.98 11.64
N SER A 22 4.89 7.62 12.24
CA SER A 22 4.75 6.43 13.09
C SER A 22 4.56 5.14 12.29
N GLY A 23 4.13 5.24 11.03
CA GLY A 23 4.07 4.12 10.10
C GLY A 23 3.78 4.55 8.66
N ARG A 24 4.23 3.76 7.69
CA ARG A 24 3.86 3.95 6.28
C ARG A 24 3.71 2.59 5.59
N GLY A 25 3.04 2.56 4.46
CA GLY A 25 2.78 1.31 3.75
C GLY A 25 1.85 1.47 2.58
N VAL A 26 1.28 0.35 2.12
CA VAL A 26 0.26 0.33 1.07
C VAL A 26 -0.93 -0.49 1.56
N CYS A 27 -2.12 0.09 1.47
CA CYS A 27 -3.37 -0.61 1.70
C CYS A 27 -3.97 -1.06 0.36
N VAL A 28 -4.57 -2.25 0.34
CA VAL A 28 -5.19 -2.85 -0.85
C VAL A 28 -6.63 -3.27 -0.55
N GLY A 29 -7.47 -3.31 -1.57
CA GLY A 29 -8.86 -3.77 -1.45
C GLY A 29 -9.50 -4.05 -2.79
N LEU A 30 -10.66 -4.72 -2.78
CA LEU A 30 -11.47 -4.97 -3.99
C LEU A 30 -12.40 -3.79 -4.33
N SER A 31 -12.45 -2.79 -3.45
CA SER A 31 -13.21 -1.55 -3.62
C SER A 31 -12.27 -0.36 -3.61
N ALA A 32 -12.68 0.71 -4.30
CA ALA A 32 -11.94 1.95 -4.35
C ALA A 32 -11.70 2.56 -2.95
N ASN A 33 -10.58 3.26 -2.83
CA ASN A 33 -10.12 3.96 -1.65
C ASN A 33 -9.81 3.06 -0.43
N PRO A 34 -9.00 2.00 -0.57
CA PRO A 34 -8.53 1.25 0.59
C PRO A 34 -7.77 2.17 1.55
N ALA A 35 -7.93 1.92 2.85
CA ALA A 35 -7.44 2.79 3.91
C ALA A 35 -6.90 1.96 5.10
N VAL A 36 -6.15 2.64 5.98
CA VAL A 36 -5.68 2.06 7.24
C VAL A 36 -6.90 1.56 8.03
N GLY A 37 -6.84 0.31 8.50
CA GLY A 37 -7.97 -0.43 9.09
C GLY A 37 -8.45 -1.60 8.23
N GLY A 38 -8.06 -1.65 6.96
CA GLY A 38 -8.22 -2.82 6.08
C GLY A 38 -6.93 -3.63 5.94
N THR A 39 -6.78 -4.30 4.78
CA THR A 39 -5.56 -5.03 4.43
C THR A 39 -4.46 -4.06 4.03
N CYS A 40 -3.42 -3.95 4.86
CA CYS A 40 -2.28 -3.07 4.60
C CYS A 40 -0.95 -3.78 4.84
N PHE A 41 0.04 -3.43 4.02
CA PHE A 41 1.40 -3.91 4.11
C PHE A 41 2.30 -2.73 4.50
N SER A 42 2.92 -2.81 5.68
CA SER A 42 3.63 -1.69 6.29
C SER A 42 5.14 -1.85 6.24
N THR A 43 5.85 -0.73 6.30
CA THR A 43 7.30 -0.65 6.45
C THR A 43 7.67 0.47 7.43
N SER A 44 8.96 0.65 7.70
CA SER A 44 9.47 1.65 8.64
C SER A 44 8.99 3.06 8.27
N GLY A 45 8.55 3.82 9.28
CA GLY A 45 8.06 5.19 9.13
C GLY A 45 9.18 6.18 8.91
N THR A 46 9.46 6.52 7.64
CA THR A 46 10.38 7.59 7.26
C THR A 46 9.83 8.35 6.06
N THR A 47 10.44 9.48 5.72
CA THR A 47 10.21 10.16 4.44
C THR A 47 10.94 9.43 3.30
N GLY A 48 10.62 9.78 2.06
CA GLY A 48 11.22 9.21 0.85
C GLY A 48 10.47 8.02 0.26
N VAL A 49 11.09 7.42 -0.76
CA VAL A 49 10.55 6.30 -1.53
C VAL A 49 10.62 5.01 -0.71
N PHE A 50 9.59 4.18 -0.83
CA PHE A 50 9.55 2.87 -0.22
C PHE A 50 8.79 1.87 -1.09
N THR A 51 9.06 0.59 -0.83
CA THR A 51 8.34 -0.53 -1.43
C THR A 51 7.94 -1.53 -0.34
N VAL A 52 6.85 -2.24 -0.59
CA VAL A 52 6.34 -3.34 0.25
C VAL A 52 5.93 -4.50 -0.64
N SER A 53 6.06 -5.71 -0.12
CA SER A 53 5.53 -6.91 -0.76
C SER A 53 4.11 -7.14 -0.26
N ALA A 54 3.12 -6.92 -1.11
CA ALA A 54 1.73 -7.29 -0.87
C ALA A 54 1.56 -8.76 -1.22
N THR A 55 1.34 -9.62 -0.23
CA THR A 55 1.25 -11.07 -0.40
C THR A 55 -0.12 -11.61 -0.01
N GLY A 56 -0.43 -12.83 -0.44
CA GLY A 56 -1.69 -13.51 -0.07
C GLY A 56 -2.92 -12.93 -0.77
N LEU A 57 -2.72 -12.30 -1.93
CA LEU A 57 -3.80 -11.82 -2.78
C LEU A 57 -4.40 -12.96 -3.60
N THR A 58 -5.64 -12.78 -4.02
CA THR A 58 -6.28 -13.72 -4.95
C THR A 58 -5.71 -13.50 -6.34
N ALA A 59 -5.35 -14.59 -7.02
CA ALA A 59 -4.88 -14.56 -8.40
C ALA A 59 -5.97 -14.07 -9.38
N ASN A 60 -5.58 -13.55 -10.54
CA ASN A 60 -6.49 -13.04 -11.57
C ASN A 60 -7.58 -12.09 -11.03
N THR A 61 -7.22 -11.19 -10.12
CA THR A 61 -8.15 -10.31 -9.41
C THR A 61 -7.68 -8.86 -9.51
N LEU A 62 -8.61 -7.96 -9.85
CA LEU A 62 -8.38 -6.51 -9.83
C LEU A 62 -8.41 -6.01 -8.38
N TYR A 63 -7.35 -5.33 -7.97
CA TYR A 63 -7.23 -4.67 -6.69
C TYR A 63 -7.05 -3.17 -6.87
N HIS A 64 -7.68 -2.41 -5.97
CA HIS A 64 -7.36 -1.02 -5.70
C HIS A 64 -6.25 -0.95 -4.65
N TYR A 65 -5.40 0.05 -4.71
CA TYR A 65 -4.37 0.30 -3.71
C TYR A 65 -4.09 1.78 -3.48
N ARG A 66 -3.67 2.10 -2.25
CA ARG A 66 -3.22 3.44 -1.85
C ARG A 66 -2.04 3.33 -0.91
N ALA A 67 -0.96 4.05 -1.21
CA ALA A 67 0.11 4.24 -0.25
C ALA A 67 -0.37 5.18 0.86
N TYR A 68 0.05 4.91 2.10
CA TYR A 68 -0.31 5.71 3.27
C TYR A 68 0.92 6.07 4.10
N ALA A 69 0.81 7.18 4.83
CA ALA A 69 1.71 7.55 5.90
C ALA A 69 0.90 8.05 7.10
N THR A 70 1.28 7.61 8.30
CA THR A 70 0.62 7.94 9.57
C THR A 70 1.58 8.72 10.45
N ASN A 71 1.10 9.79 11.06
CA ASN A 71 1.79 10.55 12.10
C ASN A 71 0.76 11.00 13.16
N SER A 72 1.17 11.87 14.10
CA SER A 72 0.26 12.40 15.12
C SER A 72 -0.83 13.34 14.58
N ALA A 73 -0.69 13.86 13.36
CA ALA A 73 -1.70 14.68 12.69
C ALA A 73 -2.75 13.85 11.95
N GLY A 74 -2.48 12.57 11.69
CA GLY A 74 -3.41 11.63 11.06
C GLY A 74 -2.78 10.80 9.95
N ASN A 75 -3.61 10.38 8.99
CA ASN A 75 -3.22 9.56 7.86
C ASN A 75 -3.23 10.38 6.56
N GLY A 76 -2.11 10.43 5.86
CA GLY A 76 -2.01 10.87 4.48
C GLY A 76 -2.06 9.67 3.53
N TYR A 77 -2.58 9.87 2.33
CA TYR A 77 -2.71 8.82 1.31
C TYR A 77 -2.41 9.35 -0.08
N THR A 78 -1.96 8.47 -0.98
CA THR A 78 -1.93 8.76 -2.42
C THR A 78 -3.34 8.73 -3.03
N THR A 79 -3.44 9.06 -4.32
CA THR A 79 -4.60 8.73 -5.14
C THR A 79 -4.82 7.23 -5.16
N ASP A 80 -6.08 6.84 -5.38
CA ASP A 80 -6.46 5.45 -5.64
C ASP A 80 -5.98 5.04 -7.03
N ASP A 81 -5.30 3.90 -7.09
CA ASP A 81 -4.83 3.29 -8.34
C ASP A 81 -5.12 1.79 -8.31
N THR A 82 -4.99 1.11 -9.44
CA THR A 82 -5.39 -0.29 -9.59
C THR A 82 -4.31 -1.16 -10.23
N PHE A 83 -4.31 -2.44 -9.88
CA PHE A 83 -3.53 -3.47 -10.57
C PHE A 83 -4.30 -4.79 -10.57
N THR A 84 -3.97 -5.67 -11.52
CA THR A 84 -4.54 -7.03 -11.58
C THR A 84 -3.44 -8.04 -11.29
N THR A 85 -3.69 -8.93 -10.35
CA THR A 85 -2.78 -10.05 -10.06
C THR A 85 -2.74 -11.03 -11.24
N LEU A 86 -1.61 -11.71 -11.42
CA LEU A 86 -1.47 -12.69 -12.50
C LEU A 86 -2.38 -13.90 -12.27
N ALA A 87 -2.83 -14.54 -13.35
CA ALA A 87 -3.48 -15.84 -13.26
C ALA A 87 -2.48 -16.92 -12.82
N LEU A 88 -2.95 -17.90 -12.04
CA LEU A 88 -2.19 -19.11 -11.78
C LEU A 88 -2.30 -20.00 -13.02
N ASN A 89 -1.15 -20.37 -13.60
CA ASN A 89 -1.05 -21.32 -14.70
C ASN A 89 -1.04 -22.76 -14.18
#